data_AF-A0A950M7J7-F1
#
_entry.id   AF-A0A950M7J7-F1
#
_cell.length_a   1.000
_cell.length_b   1.000
_cell.length_c   1.000
_cell.angle_alpha   90.00
_cell.angle_beta   90.00
_cell.angle_gamma   90.00
#
_symmetry.space_group_name_H-M   'P 1'
#
loop_
_entity.id
_entity.type
_entity.pdbx_description
1 polymer ?
#
loop_
_entity_poly.entity_id
_entity_poly.type
_entity_poly.pdbx_seq_one_letter_code
_entity_poly.pdbx_strand_id
1 'polypeptide(L)'
;MSGAVGAQALAVDVLDSGPRVQHQAKYAQAGLIDVRVTARNARSAVLLGVAPDGTNLRIPLARIGGDVFAGSAQFASIGTWSLAIATSTATGQETTQSFPIVVDAGPSSGDVALMVALAIVSVCGGIGLIAVGRTAATARACV
;
A
#
# COMPACT_ATOMS: atom_id res chain seq x y z
N MET A 1 22.16 1.83 -7.51
CA MET A 1 21.59 3.13 -7.08
C MET A 1 20.25 2.82 -6.41
N SER A 2 20.22 2.84 -5.08
CA SER A 2 18.99 2.58 -4.32
C SER A 2 18.06 3.77 -4.50
N GLY A 3 17.03 3.61 -5.33
CA GLY A 3 15.93 4.56 -5.38
C GLY A 3 15.29 4.60 -4.00
N ALA A 4 15.32 5.77 -3.36
CA ALA A 4 14.55 5.99 -2.15
C ALA A 4 13.07 5.74 -2.50
N VAL A 5 12.54 4.61 -2.04
CA VAL A 5 11.09 4.40 -1.97
C VAL A 5 10.59 5.54 -1.10
N GLY A 6 9.96 6.54 -1.72
CA GLY A 6 9.40 7.68 -0.99
C GLY A 6 8.54 7.16 0.15
N ALA A 7 8.75 7.70 1.35
CA ALA A 7 8.02 7.27 2.54
C ALA A 7 6.51 7.27 2.24
N GLN A 8 5.88 6.11 2.35
CA GLN A 8 4.46 5.94 2.06
C GLN A 8 3.69 6.38 3.30
N ALA A 9 2.69 7.25 3.18
CA ALA A 9 1.96 7.78 4.33
C ALA A 9 0.52 7.24 4.38
N LEU A 10 0.10 6.80 5.57
CA LEU A 10 -1.27 6.45 5.92
C LEU A 10 -1.72 7.36 7.07
N ALA A 11 -2.69 8.24 6.82
CA ALA A 11 -3.24 9.14 7.83
C ALA A 11 -4.70 8.78 8.13
N VAL A 12 -5.03 8.61 9.41
CA VAL A 12 -6.38 8.29 9.86
C VAL A 12 -6.81 9.28 10.93
N ASP A 13 -7.87 10.03 10.67
CA ASP A 13 -8.50 10.89 11.66
C ASP A 13 -9.72 10.16 12.25
N VAL A 14 -9.70 9.87 13.54
CA VAL A 14 -10.83 9.29 14.27
C VAL A 14 -11.63 10.44 14.88
N LEU A 15 -12.75 10.80 14.25
CA LEU A 15 -13.65 11.87 14.68
C LEU A 15 -14.91 11.28 15.31
N ASP A 16 -15.58 12.06 16.18
CA ASP A 16 -16.85 11.68 16.82
C ASP A 16 -17.98 11.42 15.79
N SER A 17 -17.86 12.00 14.59
CA SER A 17 -18.77 11.80 13.45
C SER A 17 -18.46 10.54 12.63
N GLY A 18 -17.44 9.77 13.01
CA GLY A 18 -16.90 8.63 12.27
C GLY A 18 -15.47 8.87 11.75
N PRO A 19 -14.73 7.78 11.42
CA PRO A 19 -13.36 7.87 10.95
C PRO A 19 -13.27 8.51 9.56
N ARG A 20 -12.37 9.48 9.39
CA ARG A 20 -11.92 9.99 8.10
C ARG A 20 -10.56 9.38 7.78
N VAL A 21 -10.53 8.48 6.80
CA VAL A 21 -9.31 7.79 6.38
C VAL A 21 -8.74 8.50 5.16
N GLN A 22 -7.50 8.98 5.27
CA GLN A 22 -6.71 9.49 4.16
C GLN A 22 -5.60 8.48 3.85
N HIS A 23 -5.80 7.70 2.80
CA HIS A 23 -4.89 6.63 2.43
C HIS A 23 -4.54 6.70 0.95
N GLN A 24 -3.38 6.18 0.58
CA GLN A 24 -3.05 5.94 -0.83
C GLN A 24 -3.92 4.79 -1.37
N ALA A 25 -4.24 4.85 -2.66
CA ALA A 25 -4.96 3.77 -3.33
C ALA A 25 -4.13 2.48 -3.40
N LYS A 26 -2.79 2.60 -3.39
CA LYS A 26 -1.84 1.50 -3.48
C LYS A 26 -0.61 1.74 -2.61
N TYR A 27 -0.10 0.67 -2.03
CA TYR A 27 1.15 0.64 -1.27
C TYR A 27 2.12 -0.39 -1.87
N ALA A 28 3.42 -0.12 -1.78
CA ALA A 28 4.44 -1.07 -2.22
C ALA A 28 4.70 -2.12 -1.13
N GLN A 29 4.72 -3.39 -1.51
CA GLN A 29 5.08 -4.52 -0.67
C GLN A 29 6.46 -4.30 -0.03
N ALA A 30 6.59 -4.64 1.25
CA ALA A 30 7.79 -4.44 2.07
C ALA A 30 8.29 -2.98 2.15
N GLY A 31 7.56 -2.01 1.60
CA GLY A 31 7.80 -0.59 1.82
C GLY A 31 7.38 -0.20 3.23
N LEU A 32 8.19 0.65 3.88
CA LEU A 32 7.84 1.22 5.17
C LEU A 32 6.74 2.27 4.97
N ILE A 33 5.67 2.14 5.73
CA ILE A 33 4.50 3.01 5.71
C ILE A 33 4.42 3.75 7.02
N ASP A 34 4.50 5.07 6.98
CA ASP A 34 4.31 5.95 8.12
C ASP A 34 2.82 6.07 8.40
N VAL A 35 2.41 5.57 9.56
CA VAL A 35 1.04 5.58 10.04
C VAL A 35 0.89 6.73 11.02
N ARG A 36 -0.08 7.61 10.78
CA ARG A 36 -0.46 8.68 11.70
C ARG A 36 -1.94 8.59 12.02
N VAL A 37 -2.26 8.61 13.30
CA VAL A 37 -3.64 8.56 13.80
C VAL A 37 -3.89 9.78 14.68
N THR A 38 -4.95 10.54 14.39
CA THR A 38 -5.46 11.58 15.29
C THR A 38 -6.70 11.03 15.99
N ALA A 39 -6.67 10.88 17.31
CA ALA A 39 -7.78 10.33 18.09
C ALA A 39 -7.95 11.08 19.41
N ARG A 40 -9.02 11.88 19.53
CA ARG A 40 -9.29 12.69 20.72
C ARG A 40 -9.57 11.82 21.93
N ASN A 41 -9.00 12.18 23.08
CA ASN A 41 -9.21 11.49 24.36
C ASN A 41 -8.77 10.01 24.39
N ALA A 42 -8.21 9.49 23.30
CA ALA A 42 -7.63 8.16 23.27
C ALA A 42 -6.38 8.15 24.16
N ARG A 43 -6.18 7.08 24.93
CA ARG A 43 -5.00 6.78 25.74
C ARG A 43 -3.97 5.99 24.93
N SER A 44 -4.46 5.07 24.09
CA SER A 44 -3.66 4.26 23.16
C SER A 44 -4.33 4.18 21.80
N ALA A 45 -3.53 3.92 20.76
CA ALA A 45 -4.01 3.59 19.42
C ALA A 45 -3.23 2.39 18.87
N VAL A 46 -3.91 1.53 18.12
CA VAL A 46 -3.37 0.32 17.49
C VAL A 46 -3.89 0.24 16.07
N LEU A 47 -3.01 0.07 15.10
CA LEU A 47 -3.38 -0.34 13.75
C LEU A 47 -3.60 -1.84 13.72
N LEU A 48 -4.78 -2.26 13.29
CA LEU A 48 -5.16 -3.63 13.03
C LEU A 48 -5.22 -3.85 11.52
N GLY A 49 -4.81 -5.02 11.07
CA GLY A 49 -4.91 -5.41 9.68
C GLY A 49 -5.19 -6.89 9.52
N VAL A 50 -5.91 -7.25 8.46
CA VAL A 50 -6.12 -8.63 8.00
C VAL A 50 -5.58 -8.72 6.59
N ALA A 51 -4.62 -9.61 6.40
CA ALA A 51 -4.00 -9.90 5.12
C ALA A 51 -4.96 -10.68 4.20
N PRO A 52 -4.69 -10.72 2.88
CA PRO A 52 -5.47 -11.52 1.94
C PRO A 52 -5.53 -13.02 2.28
N ASP A 53 -4.50 -13.54 2.94
CA ASP A 53 -4.41 -14.93 3.39
C ASP A 53 -5.06 -15.16 4.79
N GLY A 54 -5.64 -14.12 5.38
CA GLY A 54 -6.26 -14.15 6.72
C GLY A 54 -5.29 -13.88 7.87
N THR A 55 -4.00 -13.66 7.61
CA THR A 55 -3.02 -13.34 8.66
C THR A 55 -3.34 -12.00 9.31
N ASN A 56 -3.30 -11.95 10.64
CA ASN A 56 -3.56 -10.73 11.40
C ASN A 56 -2.28 -9.91 11.62
N LEU A 57 -2.40 -8.60 11.46
CA LEU A 57 -1.39 -7.60 11.76
C LEU A 57 -1.88 -6.74 12.93
N ARG A 58 -0.98 -6.49 13.90
CA ARG A 58 -1.26 -5.63 15.04
C ARG A 58 -0.05 -4.76 15.34
N ILE A 59 -0.19 -3.45 15.13
CA ILE A 59 0.90 -2.48 15.32
C ILE A 59 0.47 -1.45 16.36
N PRO A 60 1.06 -1.46 17.57
CA PRO A 60 0.81 -0.40 18.54
C PRO A 60 1.43 0.91 18.04
N LEU A 61 0.68 1.99 18.17
CA LEU A 61 1.14 3.33 17.79
C LEU A 61 1.58 4.11 19.03
N ALA A 62 2.70 4.82 18.91
CA ALA A 62 3.25 5.65 19.97
C ALA A 62 2.59 7.04 19.95
N ARG A 63 2.23 7.59 21.11
CA ARG A 63 1.77 8.98 21.17
C ARG A 63 2.95 9.91 20.89
N ILE A 64 2.79 10.80 19.92
CA ILE A 64 3.81 11.78 19.52
C ILE A 64 3.48 13.21 19.90
N GLY A 65 2.25 13.49 20.35
CA GLY A 65 1.87 14.80 20.91
C GLY A 65 0.37 15.02 20.88
N GLY A 66 -0.19 15.63 21.94
CA GLY A 66 -1.63 15.86 22.05
C GLY A 66 -2.42 14.57 21.78
N ASP A 67 -3.36 14.64 20.84
CA ASP A 67 -4.21 13.53 20.39
C ASP A 67 -3.63 12.72 19.22
N VAL A 68 -2.33 12.87 18.93
CA VAL A 68 -1.67 12.26 17.76
C VAL A 68 -0.82 11.06 18.15
N PHE A 69 -1.02 9.95 17.44
CA PHE A 69 -0.26 8.72 17.52
C PHE A 69 0.42 8.43 16.18
N ALA A 70 1.61 7.83 16.23
CA ALA A 70 2.35 7.46 15.03
C ALA A 70 3.09 6.13 15.19
N GLY A 71 3.38 5.50 14.07
CA GLY A 71 4.15 4.26 13.98
C GLY A 71 4.46 3.91 12.53
N SER A 72 5.17 2.82 12.33
CA SER A 72 5.51 2.32 11.00
C SER A 72 4.90 0.94 10.76
N ALA A 73 4.34 0.73 9.57
CA ALA A 73 3.82 -0.55 9.12
C ALA A 73 4.60 -1.07 7.90
N GLN A 74 4.70 -2.39 7.78
CA GLN A 74 5.15 -3.06 6.57
C GLN A 74 4.17 -4.19 6.25
N PHE A 75 3.70 -4.24 5.02
CA PHE A 75 2.81 -5.30 4.55
C PHE A 75 3.61 -6.36 3.79
N ALA A 76 3.56 -7.59 4.31
CA ALA A 76 4.38 -8.70 3.81
C ALA A 76 3.82 -9.34 2.53
N SER A 77 2.51 -9.30 2.33
CA SER A 77 1.82 -9.95 1.21
C SER A 77 1.16 -8.93 0.29
N ILE A 78 1.19 -9.25 -1.00
CA ILE A 78 0.45 -8.54 -2.05
C ILE A 78 -1.04 -8.87 -1.97
N GLY A 79 -1.89 -7.93 -2.41
CA GLY A 79 -3.34 -8.08 -2.46
C GLY A 79 -4.08 -7.05 -1.62
N THR A 80 -5.38 -7.29 -1.42
CA THR A 80 -6.26 -6.40 -0.66
C THR A 80 -6.20 -6.71 0.83
N TRP A 81 -5.72 -5.76 1.62
CA TRP A 81 -5.74 -5.84 3.08
C TRP A 81 -6.96 -5.11 3.63
N SER A 82 -7.49 -5.59 4.74
CA SER A 82 -8.55 -4.92 5.50
C SER A 82 -7.96 -4.33 6.78
N LEU A 83 -8.00 -3.00 6.93
CA LEU A 83 -7.38 -2.29 8.06
C LEU A 83 -8.43 -1.65 8.96
N ALA A 84 -8.12 -1.52 10.25
CA ALA A 84 -8.92 -0.78 11.21
C ALA A 84 -8.01 -0.14 12.28
N ILE A 85 -8.49 0.91 12.94
CA ILE A 85 -7.83 1.49 14.10
C ILE A 85 -8.62 1.13 15.35
N ALA A 86 -7.95 0.55 16.33
CA ALA A 86 -8.50 0.36 17.68
C ALA A 86 -7.89 1.40 18.63
N THR A 87 -8.74 2.17 19.30
CA THR A 87 -8.34 3.12 20.34
C THR A 87 -8.89 2.66 21.69
N SER A 88 -8.18 3.03 22.76
CA SER A 88 -8.73 2.92 24.11
C SER A 88 -8.89 4.30 24.71
N THR A 89 -9.99 4.55 25.39
CA THR A 89 -10.27 5.79 26.11
C THR A 89 -10.43 5.49 27.61
N ALA A 90 -10.78 6.49 28.41
CA ALA A 90 -11.14 6.26 29.81
C ALA A 90 -12.47 5.49 29.97
N THR A 91 -13.33 5.53 28.96
CA THR A 91 -14.71 5.01 29.00
C THR A 91 -14.87 3.67 28.30
N GLY A 92 -13.90 3.24 27.50
CA GLY A 92 -13.95 1.93 26.83
C GLY A 92 -12.93 1.78 25.69
N GLN A 93 -13.19 0.81 24.82
CA GLN A 93 -12.48 0.66 23.56
C GLN A 93 -13.40 1.02 22.40
N GLU A 94 -12.84 1.68 21.39
CA GLU A 94 -13.51 1.96 20.13
C GLU A 94 -12.67 1.38 19.00
N THR A 95 -13.35 0.83 17.99
CA THR A 95 -12.71 0.35 16.76
C THR A 95 -13.40 0.98 15.58
N THR A 96 -12.62 1.56 14.68
CA THR A 96 -13.15 2.12 13.44
C THR A 96 -13.73 1.03 12.55
N GLN A 97 -14.64 1.39 11.65
CA GLN A 97 -14.99 0.49 10.55
C GLN A 97 -13.74 0.12 9.75
N SER A 98 -13.71 -1.12 9.25
CA SER A 98 -12.60 -1.58 8.44
C SER A 98 -12.59 -0.90 7.07
N PHE A 99 -11.41 -0.56 6.57
CA PHE A 99 -11.21 0.04 5.26
C PHE A 99 -10.16 -0.76 4.45
N PRO A 100 -10.39 -0.93 3.13
CA PRO A 100 -9.47 -1.70 2.30
C PRO A 100 -8.27 -0.86 1.85
N ILE A 101 -7.11 -1.50 1.75
CA ILE A 101 -5.95 -0.99 1.01
C ILE A 101 -5.44 -2.04 0.03
N VAL A 102 -4.77 -1.63 -1.04
CA VAL A 102 -4.12 -2.54 -1.99
C VAL A 102 -2.61 -2.48 -1.80
N VAL A 103 -1.98 -3.63 -1.62
CA VAL A 103 -0.52 -3.81 -1.60
C VAL A 103 -0.10 -4.51 -2.89
N ASP A 104 0.87 -3.94 -3.59
CA ASP A 104 1.38 -4.46 -4.86
C ASP A 104 2.90 -4.62 -4.80
N ALA A 105 3.51 -5.39 -5.70
CA ALA A 105 4.94 -5.68 -5.71
C ALA A 105 5.84 -4.43 -5.93
N GLY A 106 5.25 -3.24 -6.10
CA GLY A 106 5.92 -2.03 -6.54
C GLY A 106 6.28 -2.10 -8.03
N PRO A 107 6.74 -1.00 -8.65
CA PRO A 107 7.28 -1.05 -10.00
C PRO A 107 8.46 -2.02 -9.99
N SER A 108 8.36 -3.10 -10.76
CA SER A 108 9.44 -4.04 -10.91
C SER A 108 10.63 -3.30 -11.52
N SER A 109 11.83 -3.48 -10.97
CA SER A 109 13.07 -2.96 -11.56
C SER A 109 13.28 -3.45 -13.00
N GLY A 110 12.59 -4.52 -13.41
CA GLY A 110 12.53 -5.04 -14.78
C GLY A 110 11.79 -4.13 -15.75
N ASP A 111 10.68 -3.49 -15.35
CA ASP A 111 9.91 -2.60 -16.24
C ASP A 111 10.67 -1.32 -16.58
N VAL A 112 11.41 -0.77 -15.61
CA VAL A 112 12.24 0.42 -15.81
C VAL A 112 13.45 0.07 -16.69
N ALA A 113 14.08 -1.09 -16.48
CA ALA A 113 15.18 -1.55 -17.33
C ALA A 113 14.73 -1.80 -18.78
N LEU A 114 13.52 -2.32 -19.00
CA LEU A 114 12.96 -2.55 -20.32
C LEU A 114 12.66 -1.22 -21.04
N MET A 115 12.08 -0.23 -20.35
CA MET A 115 11.85 1.10 -20.92
C MET A 115 13.16 1.84 -21.24
N VAL A 116 14.18 1.71 -20.40
CA VAL A 116 15.51 2.30 -20.65
C VAL A 116 16.23 1.57 -21.79
N ALA A 117 16.12 0.25 -21.89
CA ALA A 117 16.67 -0.51 -23.01
C ALA A 117 15.99 -0.12 -24.34
N LEU A 118 14.66 0.03 -24.36
CA LEU A 118 13.92 0.52 -25.53
C LEU A 118 14.32 1.96 -25.91
N ALA A 119 14.55 2.84 -24.93
CA ALA A 119 14.98 4.21 -25.19
C ALA A 119 16.43 4.28 -25.72
N ILE A 120 17.35 3.46 -25.17
CA ILE A 120 18.76 3.43 -25.63
C ILE A 120 18.86 2.82 -27.04
N VAL A 121 18.08 1.79 -27.35
CA VAL A 121 18.02 1.21 -28.71
C VAL A 121 17.45 2.21 -29.71
N SER A 122 16.57 3.13 -29.28
CA SER A 122 15.97 4.16 -30.12
C SER A 122 16.92 5.32 -30.47
N VAL A 123 17.84 5.70 -29.57
CA VAL A 123 18.72 6.88 -29.78
C VAL A 123 19.98 6.54 -30.61
N CYS A 124 20.40 5.28 -30.68
CA CYS A 124 21.65 4.91 -31.37
C CYS A 124 21.48 4.12 -32.68
N GLY A 125 20.26 3.77 -33.11
CA GLY A 125 20.08 2.95 -34.31
C GLY A 125 18.77 3.21 -35.02
N GLY A 126 18.79 4.12 -35.99
CA GLY A 126 17.72 4.20 -36.98
C GLY A 126 17.70 2.94 -37.85
N ILE A 127 17.04 1.87 -37.40
CA ILE A 127 16.54 0.76 -38.23
C ILE A 127 15.24 0.27 -37.59
N GLY A 128 14.15 0.28 -38.36
CA GLY A 128 12.79 0.03 -37.89
C GLY A 128 12.60 -1.31 -37.19
N LEU A 129 11.94 -1.28 -36.03
CA LEU A 129 11.33 -2.46 -35.42
C LEU A 129 9.83 -2.43 -35.71
N ILE A 130 9.43 -3.27 -36.67
CA ILE A 130 8.04 -3.67 -36.89
C ILE A 130 7.57 -4.34 -35.59
N ALA A 131 6.62 -3.71 -34.91
CA ALA A 131 5.91 -4.33 -33.80
C ALA A 131 5.12 -5.54 -34.34
N VAL A 132 5.70 -6.73 -34.25
CA VAL A 132 4.94 -7.98 -34.44
C VAL A 132 4.11 -8.18 -33.18
N GLY A 133 2.92 -7.57 -33.16
CA GLY A 133 1.85 -7.96 -32.27
C GLY A 133 1.48 -9.41 -32.57
N ARG A 134 1.82 -10.33 -31.67
CA ARG A 134 1.31 -11.71 -31.73
C ARG A 134 -0.16 -11.69 -31.35
N THR A 135 -1.04 -11.55 -32.34
CA THR A 135 -2.43 -11.97 -32.22
C THR A 135 -2.45 -13.50 -32.11
N ALA A 136 -2.96 -14.00 -30.98
CA ALA A 136 -3.21 -15.42 -30.79
C ALA A 136 -4.27 -15.88 -31.81
N ALA A 137 -3.82 -16.56 -32.87
CA ALA A 137 -4.71 -17.35 -33.72
C ALA A 137 -4.98 -18.67 -33.02
N THR A 138 -6.16 -18.81 -32.44
CA THR A 138 -6.73 -20.07 -31.96
C THR A 138 -6.83 -21.03 -33.15
N ALA A 139 -5.94 -22.01 -33.24
CA ALA A 139 -6.06 -23.09 -34.20
C ALA A 139 -7.21 -24.02 -33.77
N ARG A 140 -8.31 -24.03 -34.54
CA ARG A 140 -9.31 -25.10 -34.53
C ARG A 140 -8.66 -26.35 -35.12
N ALA A 141 -8.50 -27.40 -34.31
CA ALA A 141 -8.26 -28.75 -34.81
C ALA A 141 -9.62 -29.36 -35.20
N CYS A 142 -9.76 -29.76 -36.47
CA CYS A 142 -10.82 -30.62 -36.96
C CYS A 142 -10.23 -32.02 -37.13
N VAL A 143 -10.92 -33.03 -36.62
CA VAL A 143 -10.80 -34.43 -37.05
C VAL A 143 -12.09 -34.79 -37.74
#